data_AF-A0A7C9RIU6-F1
#
_entry.id   AF-A0A7C9RIU6-F1
#
_cell.length_a   1.000
_cell.length_b   1.000
_cell.length_c   1.000
_cell.angle_alpha   90.00
_cell.angle_beta   90.00
_cell.angle_gamma   90.00
#
_symmetry.space_group_name_H-M   'P 1'
#
loop_
_entity.id
_entity.type
_entity.pdbx_description
1 polymer ?
#
loop_
_entity_poly.entity_id
_entity_poly.type
_entity_poly.pdbx_seq_one_letter_code
_entity_poly.pdbx_strand_id
1 'polypeptide(L)'
;MRKFDNAPDDLGKSVKCKGPEVSMTTRLYRFRPLWRLLDKGELLNQEVFFASPDSLNDPMEGFRDIFWQGDAIVWQNLLRHYLLCLEWGYSLVSLGGEDEPLSWKNIPIFNVDAMAFTPQYKDRIDKLVAAFLGNDSIKVLVQSLAARTYSVRREELAAYLQPVHTLALSIIQQNYRDHGLAKQTNPDPDTEAYLKRTMDQAKQMLDHVGRLSAEITDPERAAAALFMAHRHMIEEIKLLHRYNNADKPIEANRAFVLFEFPNEYVTKLETLAYPDWYTACFMKECRDSSVWGSYGDNHTAACLVFKVSDGEKSPSLRLKRVAGYSSGGPVVDFVPHTFQEVVYENKHLPVDFFRSLGRLPIPDLSRAWYTDRTGQRSACADDIFNNEDAWRKRYWDTFNHGVTRKLEAWHYEKEQRLILTGMLHDFVEPKSRVTHYDFNNLEGIIFGIKTPIDKKIAICKIIEDKCRAANRTDFKFYQAYYAQEKGFIEHREMTLLKFKFSQAATDSEGNASGPAPEL
;
A
#
# COMPACT_ATOMS: atom_id res chain seq x y z
N MET A 1 57.93 27.89 -37.87
CA MET A 1 58.68 27.05 -38.84
C MET A 1 58.45 25.60 -38.41
N ARG A 2 57.83 24.69 -39.18
CA ARG A 2 58.28 24.04 -40.45
C ARG A 2 59.69 23.43 -40.26
N LYS A 3 59.96 22.12 -40.43
CA LYS A 3 59.29 20.96 -41.11
C LYS A 3 59.44 19.67 -40.23
N PHE A 4 58.60 18.62 -40.28
CA PHE A 4 58.34 17.66 -41.38
C PHE A 4 59.62 16.94 -41.87
N ASP A 5 59.67 15.63 -42.16
CA ASP A 5 58.63 14.58 -42.30
C ASP A 5 58.91 13.42 -41.27
N ASN A 6 58.45 12.15 -41.31
CA ASN A 6 57.68 11.34 -42.27
C ASN A 6 56.96 10.14 -41.57
N ALA A 7 56.31 9.24 -42.33
CA ALA A 7 55.68 7.96 -41.94
C ALA A 7 56.26 6.78 -42.82
N PRO A 8 55.73 5.52 -42.94
CA PRO A 8 54.37 5.01 -42.66
C PRO A 8 54.22 3.57 -42.05
N ASP A 9 52.95 3.14 -41.92
CA ASP A 9 52.36 1.78 -41.82
C ASP A 9 52.79 0.84 -40.64
N ASP A 10 51.88 0.21 -39.89
CA ASP A 10 51.06 -0.92 -40.39
C ASP A 10 49.76 -1.24 -39.57
N LEU A 11 48.88 -2.03 -40.20
CA LEU A 11 47.74 -2.88 -39.76
C LEU A 11 47.17 -2.80 -38.32
N GLY A 12 45.82 -2.74 -38.22
CA GLY A 12 45.15 -3.07 -36.93
C GLY A 12 43.65 -2.79 -36.72
N LYS A 13 42.83 -2.41 -37.72
CA LYS A 13 41.39 -2.14 -37.49
C LYS A 13 40.56 -3.43 -37.33
N SER A 14 40.43 -3.91 -36.11
CA SER A 14 39.44 -4.94 -35.73
C SER A 14 38.02 -4.37 -35.81
N VAL A 15 37.28 -4.74 -36.87
CA VAL A 15 35.83 -4.52 -36.95
C VAL A 15 35.16 -5.55 -36.03
N LYS A 16 34.73 -5.10 -34.84
CA LYS A 16 33.83 -5.91 -34.00
C LYS A 16 32.45 -5.96 -34.65
N CYS A 17 32.20 -7.01 -35.42
CA CYS A 17 30.85 -7.37 -35.82
C CYS A 17 29.99 -7.52 -34.56
N LYS A 18 28.94 -6.69 -34.43
CA LYS A 18 27.87 -6.97 -33.46
C LYS A 18 27.18 -8.25 -33.91
N GLY A 19 27.40 -9.34 -33.19
CA GLY A 19 26.49 -10.49 -33.25
C GLY A 19 25.08 -10.05 -32.81
N PRO A 20 24.04 -10.80 -33.19
CA PRO A 20 22.68 -10.47 -32.75
C PRO A 20 22.63 -10.48 -31.22
N GLU A 21 22.05 -9.43 -30.63
CA GLU A 21 21.70 -9.41 -29.21
C GLU A 21 20.68 -10.53 -28.96
N VAL A 22 21.16 -11.64 -28.40
CA VAL A 22 20.30 -12.70 -27.91
C VAL A 22 19.58 -12.15 -26.68
N SER A 23 18.36 -11.65 -26.89
CA SER A 23 17.44 -11.31 -25.79
C SER A 23 17.28 -12.55 -24.91
N MET A 24 17.89 -12.48 -23.72
CA MET A 24 17.89 -13.55 -22.72
C MET A 24 16.50 -13.62 -22.09
N THR A 25 15.57 -14.27 -22.80
CA THR A 25 14.17 -14.37 -22.39
C THR A 25 14.04 -14.87 -20.94
N THR A 26 13.83 -13.93 -20.02
CA THR A 26 13.60 -14.19 -18.61
C THR A 26 12.24 -14.87 -18.42
N ARG A 27 12.18 -15.86 -17.52
CA ARG A 27 10.94 -16.56 -17.15
C ARG A 27 10.60 -16.32 -15.69
N LEU A 28 9.33 -16.07 -15.40
CA LEU A 28 8.79 -15.95 -14.05
C LEU A 28 7.60 -16.90 -13.84
N TYR A 29 7.46 -17.39 -12.61
CA TYR A 29 6.57 -18.49 -12.26
C TYR A 29 5.42 -18.01 -11.36
N ARG A 30 4.17 -18.32 -11.72
CA ARG A 30 2.97 -17.90 -10.97
C ARG A 30 2.12 -19.11 -10.61
N PHE A 31 2.25 -19.56 -9.37
CA PHE A 31 1.50 -20.68 -8.77
C PHE A 31 0.04 -20.31 -8.59
N ARG A 32 -0.90 -21.15 -9.03
CA ARG A 32 -2.33 -20.88 -8.95
C ARG A 32 -3.16 -22.12 -8.61
N PRO A 33 -3.98 -22.06 -7.53
CA PRO A 33 -4.86 -23.17 -7.18
C PRO A 33 -5.92 -23.36 -8.28
N LEU A 34 -6.33 -24.61 -8.48
CA LEU A 34 -7.12 -25.01 -9.65
C LEU A 34 -8.49 -24.30 -9.71
N TRP A 35 -9.09 -24.02 -8.56
CA TRP A 35 -10.37 -23.30 -8.47
C TRP A 35 -10.29 -21.85 -8.97
N ARG A 36 -9.11 -21.20 -8.90
CA ARG A 36 -8.93 -19.87 -9.52
C ARG A 36 -8.81 -19.98 -11.03
N LEU A 37 -7.99 -20.90 -11.52
CA LEU A 37 -7.74 -21.09 -12.96
C LEU A 37 -9.02 -21.51 -13.71
N LEU A 38 -9.83 -22.37 -13.10
CA LEU A 38 -11.00 -22.99 -13.72
C LEU A 38 -12.30 -22.36 -13.22
N ASP A 39 -12.62 -22.50 -11.93
CA ASP A 39 -13.96 -22.16 -11.40
C ASP A 39 -14.19 -20.63 -11.31
N LYS A 40 -13.11 -19.83 -11.22
CA LYS A 40 -13.14 -18.36 -11.38
C LYS A 40 -12.72 -17.89 -12.78
N GLY A 41 -12.24 -18.78 -13.64
CA GLY A 41 -11.84 -18.45 -15.00
C GLY A 41 -10.54 -17.64 -15.15
N GLU A 42 -9.65 -17.55 -14.14
CA GLU A 42 -8.40 -16.75 -14.21
C GLU A 42 -7.58 -17.11 -15.47
N LEU A 43 -7.56 -18.38 -15.88
CA LEU A 43 -6.88 -18.83 -17.09
C LEU A 43 -7.66 -18.52 -18.39
N LEU A 44 -8.98 -18.70 -18.37
CA LEU A 44 -9.84 -18.47 -19.53
C LEU A 44 -9.88 -16.99 -19.91
N ASN A 45 -9.94 -16.11 -18.91
CA ASN A 45 -10.02 -14.67 -19.09
C ASN A 45 -8.63 -14.00 -19.26
N GLN A 46 -7.53 -14.74 -19.05
CA GLN A 46 -6.16 -14.23 -18.99
C GLN A 46 -5.94 -13.20 -17.87
N GLU A 47 -6.45 -13.46 -16.68
CA GLU A 47 -6.42 -12.52 -15.57
C GLU A 47 -5.13 -12.57 -14.75
N VAL A 48 -4.70 -11.38 -14.30
CA VAL A 48 -3.72 -11.17 -13.22
C VAL A 48 -4.42 -10.28 -12.20
N PHE A 49 -4.93 -10.90 -11.14
CA PHE A 49 -5.41 -10.22 -9.95
C PHE A 49 -4.24 -9.71 -9.09
N PHE A 50 -4.40 -8.50 -8.55
CA PHE A 50 -3.51 -7.86 -7.58
C PHE A 50 -4.14 -7.90 -6.18
N ALA A 51 -3.47 -8.60 -5.25
CA ALA A 51 -3.89 -8.79 -3.87
C ALA A 51 -3.63 -7.54 -3.00
N SER A 52 -4.45 -7.33 -1.97
CA SER A 52 -4.22 -6.31 -0.92
C SER A 52 -3.22 -6.82 0.13
N PRO A 53 -2.55 -5.92 0.87
CA PRO A 53 -1.53 -6.30 1.86
C PRO A 53 -2.08 -7.24 2.94
N ASP A 54 -3.31 -7.00 3.40
CA ASP A 54 -4.04 -7.84 4.37
C ASP A 54 -4.29 -9.29 3.93
N SER A 55 -3.95 -9.65 2.69
CA SER A 55 -4.07 -11.00 2.14
C SER A 55 -2.73 -11.64 1.77
N LEU A 56 -1.62 -11.01 2.15
CA LEU A 56 -0.26 -11.54 1.99
C LEU A 56 0.12 -12.43 3.18
N ASN A 57 1.21 -13.18 3.03
CA ASN A 57 1.59 -14.25 3.95
C ASN A 57 2.52 -13.81 5.08
N ASP A 58 3.33 -12.78 4.87
CA ASP A 58 4.16 -12.19 5.92
C ASP A 58 3.43 -10.96 6.51
N PRO A 59 3.08 -10.98 7.82
CA PRO A 59 2.33 -9.88 8.44
C PRO A 59 3.13 -8.57 8.54
N MET A 60 4.44 -8.59 8.29
CA MET A 60 5.28 -7.38 8.24
C MET A 60 5.33 -6.75 6.84
N GLU A 61 4.66 -7.32 5.85
CA GLU A 61 4.64 -6.76 4.49
C GLU A 61 3.88 -5.44 4.42
N GLY A 62 4.54 -4.41 3.89
CA GLY A 62 3.98 -3.06 3.88
C GLY A 62 3.98 -2.39 5.27
N PHE A 63 4.56 -3.02 6.30
CA PHE A 63 4.83 -2.33 7.57
C PHE A 63 5.79 -1.16 7.33
N ARG A 64 5.44 -0.02 7.93
CA ARG A 64 6.20 1.23 7.84
C ARG A 64 6.56 1.69 9.26
N ASP A 65 7.85 1.81 9.51
CA ASP A 65 8.37 2.39 10.76
C ASP A 65 8.22 3.92 10.72
N ILE A 66 6.98 4.39 10.89
CA ILE A 66 6.67 5.82 10.80
C ILE A 66 7.03 6.51 12.12
N PHE A 67 7.70 7.66 11.97
CA PHE A 67 8.04 8.56 13.05
C PHE A 67 7.64 10.00 12.71
N TRP A 68 7.57 10.84 13.74
CA TRP A 68 7.22 12.25 13.64
C TRP A 68 8.36 13.09 14.20
N GLN A 69 8.90 14.01 13.38
CA GLN A 69 9.88 15.01 13.81
C GLN A 69 9.73 16.30 12.99
N GLY A 70 9.52 17.42 13.67
CA GLY A 70 9.28 18.70 13.02
C GLY A 70 9.13 19.85 14.01
N ASP A 71 8.96 21.05 13.45
CA ASP A 71 8.79 22.28 14.21
C ASP A 71 7.37 22.44 14.81
N ALA A 72 7.18 23.52 15.56
CA ALA A 72 5.91 23.82 16.21
C ALA A 72 4.73 23.98 15.23
N ILE A 73 4.95 24.37 13.97
CA ILE A 73 3.88 24.59 12.99
C ILE A 73 3.27 23.24 12.57
N VAL A 74 4.09 22.26 12.20
CA VAL A 74 3.57 20.92 11.83
C VAL A 74 2.97 20.17 13.01
N TRP A 75 3.49 20.35 14.23
CA TRP A 75 2.88 19.80 15.45
C TRP A 75 1.54 20.45 15.78
N GLN A 76 1.46 21.78 15.72
CA GLN A 76 0.20 22.53 15.89
C GLN A 76 -0.85 22.10 14.85
N ASN A 77 -0.43 21.92 13.60
CA ASN A 77 -1.30 21.49 12.51
C ASN A 77 -1.74 20.02 12.63
N LEU A 78 -0.89 19.11 13.15
CA LEU A 78 -1.29 17.74 13.48
C LEU A 78 -2.38 17.70 14.56
N LEU A 79 -2.24 18.51 15.62
CA LEU A 79 -3.24 18.59 16.69
C LEU A 79 -4.53 19.31 16.23
N ARG A 80 -4.42 20.32 15.35
CA ARG A 80 -5.58 20.93 14.66
C ARG A 80 -6.32 19.89 13.83
N HIS A 81 -5.60 19.13 13.01
CA HIS A 81 -6.16 18.10 12.15
C HIS A 81 -6.87 17.00 12.96
N TYR A 82 -6.25 16.59 14.08
CA TYR A 82 -6.85 15.68 15.05
C TYR A 82 -8.18 16.21 15.60
N LEU A 83 -8.21 17.47 16.08
CA LEU A 83 -9.41 18.12 16.60
C LEU A 83 -10.54 18.16 15.57
N LEU A 84 -10.24 18.47 14.31
CA LEU A 84 -11.25 18.56 13.25
C LEU A 84 -11.81 17.18 12.85
N CYS A 85 -10.96 16.15 12.77
CA CYS A 85 -11.43 14.78 12.57
C CYS A 85 -12.32 14.32 13.74
N LEU A 86 -11.97 14.69 14.97
CA LEU A 86 -12.71 14.32 16.18
C LEU A 86 -14.04 15.07 16.31
N GLU A 87 -14.07 16.39 16.02
CA GLU A 87 -15.30 17.16 16.00
C GLU A 87 -16.28 16.62 14.97
N TRP A 88 -15.78 16.25 13.78
CA TRP A 88 -16.62 15.62 12.75
C TRP A 88 -17.23 14.30 13.24
N GLY A 89 -16.41 13.40 13.81
CA GLY A 89 -16.90 12.14 14.40
C GLY A 89 -17.92 12.38 15.51
N TYR A 90 -17.65 13.31 16.43
CA TYR A 90 -18.55 13.72 17.49
C TYR A 90 -19.87 14.31 16.93
N SER A 91 -19.82 15.08 15.83
CA SER A 91 -21.00 15.64 15.18
C SER A 91 -21.93 14.54 14.65
N LEU A 92 -21.37 13.48 14.04
CA LEU A 92 -22.12 12.35 13.51
C LEU A 92 -22.84 11.58 14.63
N VAL A 93 -22.15 11.29 15.74
CA VAL A 93 -22.79 10.64 16.91
C VAL A 93 -23.84 11.55 17.56
N SER A 94 -23.62 12.86 17.59
CA SER A 94 -24.57 13.82 18.15
C SER A 94 -25.85 13.95 17.32
N LEU A 95 -25.79 13.68 16.01
CA LEU A 95 -26.92 13.79 15.09
C LEU A 95 -27.64 12.46 14.85
N GLY A 96 -26.90 11.37 14.63
CA GLY A 96 -27.43 10.05 14.27
C GLY A 96 -27.38 8.99 15.38
N GLY A 97 -26.78 9.31 16.54
CA GLY A 97 -26.64 8.37 17.66
C GLY A 97 -25.92 7.09 17.22
N GLU A 98 -26.65 5.98 17.25
CA GLU A 98 -26.19 4.62 16.94
C GLU A 98 -26.93 4.01 15.73
N ASP A 99 -27.84 4.76 15.10
CA ASP A 99 -28.69 4.26 14.00
C ASP A 99 -27.89 4.02 12.71
N GLU A 100 -26.81 4.79 12.51
CA GLU A 100 -25.89 4.70 11.36
C GLU A 100 -24.48 4.33 11.84
N PRO A 101 -23.89 3.20 11.40
CA PRO A 101 -22.56 2.77 11.86
C PRO A 101 -21.43 3.76 11.51
N LEU A 102 -20.76 4.28 12.53
CA LEU A 102 -19.63 5.18 12.40
C LEU A 102 -18.31 4.43 12.23
N SER A 103 -17.48 4.87 11.28
CA SER A 103 -16.15 4.33 11.05
C SER A 103 -15.22 5.37 10.42
N TRP A 104 -13.94 5.04 10.25
CA TRP A 104 -12.99 5.88 9.50
C TRP A 104 -13.37 6.15 8.04
N LYS A 105 -14.31 5.41 7.45
CA LYS A 105 -14.86 5.76 6.12
C LYS A 105 -15.65 7.08 6.14
N ASN A 106 -16.14 7.47 7.32
CA ASN A 106 -16.97 8.66 7.54
C ASN A 106 -16.15 9.86 8.03
N ILE A 107 -14.87 9.66 8.41
CA ILE A 107 -14.00 10.71 8.98
C ILE A 107 -13.14 11.35 7.85
N PRO A 108 -13.16 12.68 7.68
CA PRO A 108 -12.61 13.37 6.50
C PRO A 108 -11.09 13.55 6.54
N ILE A 109 -10.33 12.47 6.76
CA ILE A 109 -8.90 12.50 7.04
C ILE A 109 -8.05 13.20 5.95
N PHE A 110 -8.48 13.18 4.69
CA PHE A 110 -7.75 13.83 3.59
C PHE A 110 -8.09 15.32 3.41
N ASN A 111 -9.23 15.80 3.93
CA ASN A 111 -9.72 17.15 3.63
C ASN A 111 -10.66 17.71 4.70
N VAL A 112 -10.16 17.81 5.94
CA VAL A 112 -10.88 18.42 7.07
C VAL A 112 -11.31 19.87 6.81
N ASP A 113 -10.55 20.62 6.00
CA ASP A 113 -10.81 22.04 5.75
C ASP A 113 -12.02 22.28 4.83
N ALA A 114 -12.27 21.40 3.85
CA ALA A 114 -13.36 21.56 2.89
C ALA A 114 -14.75 21.26 3.47
N MET A 115 -14.82 20.74 4.70
CA MET A 115 -16.08 20.40 5.38
C MET A 115 -16.84 21.62 5.94
N ALA A 116 -16.30 22.85 5.80
CA ALA A 116 -16.92 24.06 6.30
C ALA A 116 -17.97 24.64 5.33
N PHE A 117 -19.13 23.99 5.22
CA PHE A 117 -20.17 24.29 4.23
C PHE A 117 -20.88 25.65 4.39
N THR A 118 -20.86 26.27 5.58
CA THR A 118 -21.54 27.55 5.83
C THR A 118 -20.64 28.53 6.60
N PRO A 119 -20.84 29.87 6.45
CA PRO A 119 -20.10 30.86 7.24
C PRO A 119 -20.24 30.69 8.75
N GLN A 120 -21.44 30.29 9.22
CA GLN A 120 -21.73 30.04 10.64
C GLN A 120 -20.97 28.82 11.15
N TYR A 121 -20.93 27.73 10.38
CA TYR A 121 -20.14 26.55 10.71
C TYR A 121 -18.65 26.89 10.75
N LYS A 122 -18.17 27.64 9.76
CA LYS A 122 -16.77 28.09 9.69
C LYS A 122 -16.38 28.91 10.94
N ASP A 123 -17.16 29.92 11.30
CA ASP A 123 -16.92 30.73 12.51
C ASP A 123 -16.91 29.90 13.79
N ARG A 124 -17.87 28.97 13.95
CA ARG A 124 -17.91 28.01 15.08
C ARG A 124 -16.64 27.17 15.16
N ILE A 125 -16.17 26.63 14.03
CA ILE A 125 -14.95 25.80 13.95
C ILE A 125 -13.69 26.63 14.15
N ASP A 126 -13.61 27.85 13.60
CA ASP A 126 -12.46 28.72 13.78
C ASP A 126 -12.28 29.12 15.26
N LYS A 127 -13.39 29.36 15.98
CA LYS A 127 -13.45 29.55 17.44
C LYS A 127 -13.06 28.29 18.21
N LEU A 128 -13.57 27.11 17.84
CA LEU A 128 -13.18 25.83 18.45
C LEU A 128 -11.67 25.58 18.34
N VAL A 129 -11.10 25.73 17.14
CA VAL A 129 -9.66 25.59 16.89
C VAL A 129 -8.87 26.66 17.65
N ALA A 130 -9.37 27.90 17.75
CA ALA A 130 -8.75 28.95 18.55
C ALA A 130 -8.73 28.64 20.06
N ALA A 131 -9.82 28.09 20.61
CA ALA A 131 -9.90 27.70 22.01
C ALA A 131 -8.96 26.52 22.33
N PHE A 132 -8.93 25.50 21.46
CA PHE A 132 -8.08 24.33 21.63
C PHE A 132 -6.58 24.65 21.49
N LEU A 133 -6.16 25.31 20.41
CA LEU A 133 -4.75 25.70 20.23
C LEU A 133 -4.34 26.87 21.15
N GLY A 134 -5.32 27.62 21.65
CA GLY A 134 -5.15 28.66 22.66
C GLY A 134 -4.98 28.13 24.09
N ASN A 135 -5.23 26.83 24.34
CA ASN A 135 -5.05 26.21 25.65
C ASN A 135 -3.56 26.08 26.00
N ASP A 136 -3.17 26.46 27.22
CA ASP A 136 -1.76 26.51 27.61
C ASP A 136 -1.10 25.12 27.70
N SER A 137 -1.85 24.07 28.08
CA SER A 137 -1.33 22.70 28.06
C SER A 137 -1.06 22.21 26.63
N ILE A 138 -1.87 22.62 25.65
CA ILE A 138 -1.64 22.33 24.23
C ILE A 138 -0.43 23.10 23.70
N LYS A 139 -0.30 24.40 24.02
CA LYS A 139 0.90 25.19 23.65
C LYS A 139 2.17 24.59 24.21
N VAL A 140 2.17 24.22 25.49
CA VAL A 140 3.32 23.59 26.15
C VAL A 140 3.66 22.26 25.49
N LEU A 141 2.67 21.41 25.21
CA LEU A 141 2.89 20.14 24.50
C LEU A 141 3.50 20.34 23.11
N VAL A 142 2.99 21.29 22.31
CA VAL A 142 3.54 21.62 20.98
C VAL A 142 5.00 22.06 21.08
N GLN A 143 5.34 22.94 22.02
CA GLN A 143 6.73 23.39 22.22
C GLN A 143 7.63 22.26 22.72
N SER A 144 7.17 21.43 23.66
CA SER A 144 7.90 20.24 24.12
C SER A 144 8.15 19.22 23.02
N LEU A 145 7.18 19.00 22.11
CA LEU A 145 7.34 18.10 20.96
C LEU A 145 8.28 18.69 19.89
N ALA A 146 8.19 19.99 19.61
CA ALA A 146 9.07 20.67 18.66
C ALA A 146 10.52 20.79 19.14
N ALA A 147 10.74 20.85 20.46
CA ALA A 147 12.07 20.89 21.07
C ALA A 147 12.76 19.51 21.17
N ARG A 148 12.13 18.41 20.73
CA ARG A 148 12.72 17.07 20.81
C ARG A 148 13.88 16.88 19.84
N THR A 149 14.98 16.37 20.38
CA THR A 149 16.11 15.82 19.61
C THR A 149 15.80 14.48 18.98
N TYR A 150 15.01 13.63 19.66
CA TYR A 150 14.66 12.28 19.21
C TYR A 150 13.28 12.20 18.58
N SER A 151 13.16 11.32 17.59
CA SER A 151 11.93 11.08 16.87
C SER A 151 10.79 10.63 17.81
N VAL A 152 9.56 11.01 17.50
CA VAL A 152 8.36 10.47 18.17
C VAL A 152 7.88 9.26 17.38
N ARG A 153 7.65 8.13 18.05
CA ARG A 153 7.19 6.89 17.41
C ARG A 153 5.67 6.67 17.58
N ARG A 154 5.10 5.74 16.82
CA ARG A 154 3.65 5.43 16.77
C ARG A 154 2.99 5.32 18.15
N GLU A 155 3.54 4.47 19.01
CA GLU A 155 3.00 4.19 20.35
C GLU A 155 3.11 5.38 21.30
N GLU A 156 4.18 6.17 21.14
CA GLU A 156 4.41 7.40 21.88
C GLU A 156 3.42 8.50 21.47
N LEU A 157 3.20 8.70 20.17
CA LEU A 157 2.20 9.66 19.69
C LEU A 157 0.79 9.26 20.14
N ALA A 158 0.44 7.98 20.06
CA ALA A 158 -0.84 7.49 20.58
C ALA A 158 -1.01 7.78 22.08
N ALA A 159 0.04 7.55 22.88
CA ALA A 159 0.04 7.86 24.31
C ALA A 159 -0.11 9.38 24.60
N TYR A 160 0.52 10.26 23.82
CA TYR A 160 0.31 11.72 23.94
C TYR A 160 -1.07 12.18 23.44
N LEU A 161 -1.71 11.45 22.51
CA LEU A 161 -3.05 11.79 22.04
C LEU A 161 -4.15 11.41 23.03
N GLN A 162 -3.98 10.43 23.92
CA GLN A 162 -4.97 10.09 24.97
C GLN A 162 -5.35 11.28 25.90
N PRO A 163 -4.40 12.03 26.51
CA PRO A 163 -4.74 13.21 27.32
C PRO A 163 -5.28 14.36 26.47
N VAL A 164 -4.71 14.57 25.27
CA VAL A 164 -5.19 15.57 24.30
C VAL A 164 -6.64 15.29 23.88
N HIS A 165 -7.02 14.02 23.71
CA HIS A 165 -8.36 13.58 23.34
C HIS A 165 -9.40 13.98 24.38
N THR A 166 -9.13 13.71 25.64
CA THR A 166 -10.01 14.09 26.76
C THR A 166 -10.25 15.61 26.79
N LEU A 167 -9.18 16.39 26.61
CA LEU A 167 -9.27 17.86 26.53
C LEU A 167 -10.02 18.33 25.27
N ALA A 168 -9.74 17.73 24.12
CA ALA A 168 -10.40 18.05 22.86
C ALA A 168 -11.91 17.78 22.92
N LEU A 169 -12.34 16.64 23.46
CA LEU A 169 -13.74 16.32 23.70
C LEU A 169 -14.41 17.34 24.62
N SER A 170 -13.77 17.72 25.73
CA SER A 170 -14.30 18.73 26.65
C SER A 170 -14.50 20.09 25.96
N ILE A 171 -13.58 20.50 25.08
CA ILE A 171 -13.67 21.78 24.35
C ILE A 171 -14.71 21.69 23.23
N ILE A 172 -14.84 20.55 22.54
CA ILE A 172 -15.93 20.28 21.57
C ILE A 172 -17.30 20.35 22.27
N GLN A 173 -17.46 19.68 23.42
CA GLN A 173 -18.69 19.71 24.19
C GLN A 173 -19.04 21.13 24.68
N GLN A 174 -18.04 21.91 25.13
CA GLN A 174 -18.25 23.33 25.45
C GLN A 174 -18.70 24.13 24.23
N ASN A 175 -18.03 23.98 23.09
CA ASN A 175 -18.38 24.66 21.85
C ASN A 175 -19.82 24.34 21.39
N TYR A 176 -20.29 23.09 21.58
CA TYR A 176 -21.67 22.71 21.30
C TYR A 176 -22.66 23.36 22.28
N ARG A 177 -22.34 23.45 23.57
CA ARG A 177 -23.16 24.17 24.56
C ARG A 177 -23.26 25.66 24.22
N ASP A 178 -22.15 26.32 23.93
CA ASP A 178 -22.07 27.76 23.63
C ASP A 178 -22.91 28.17 22.42
N HIS A 179 -23.12 27.27 21.46
CA HIS A 179 -23.91 27.50 20.25
C HIS A 179 -25.30 26.86 20.30
N GLY A 180 -25.75 26.39 21.47
CA GLY A 180 -27.11 25.83 21.66
C GLY A 180 -27.35 24.46 21.03
N LEU A 181 -26.29 23.74 20.65
CA LEU A 181 -26.32 22.41 20.03
C LEU A 181 -26.32 21.27 21.05
N ALA A 182 -26.02 21.55 22.31
CA ALA A 182 -26.08 20.61 23.43
C ALA A 182 -26.77 21.24 24.64
N LYS A 183 -27.29 20.40 25.55
CA LYS A 183 -27.89 20.87 26.81
C LYS A 183 -26.83 21.58 27.66
N GLN A 184 -27.20 22.74 28.20
CA GLN A 184 -26.38 23.42 29.19
C GLN A 184 -26.25 22.56 30.45
N THR A 185 -25.03 22.41 30.94
CA THR A 185 -24.68 21.72 32.17
C THR A 185 -23.60 22.54 32.87
N ASN A 186 -23.67 22.63 34.20
CA ASN A 186 -22.71 23.43 34.96
C ASN A 186 -21.28 22.91 34.73
N PRO A 187 -20.27 23.79 34.65
CA PRO A 187 -18.87 23.38 34.73
C PRO A 187 -18.63 22.64 36.05
N ASP A 188 -18.05 21.46 35.95
CA ASP A 188 -17.64 20.67 37.10
C ASP A 188 -16.15 20.96 37.41
N PRO A 189 -15.81 21.54 38.58
CA PRO A 189 -14.42 21.80 38.96
C PRO A 189 -13.55 20.54 39.01
N ASP A 190 -14.12 19.38 39.34
CA ASP A 190 -13.38 18.12 39.38
C ASP A 190 -12.95 17.67 37.97
N THR A 191 -13.80 17.89 36.97
CA THR A 191 -13.48 17.68 35.55
C THR A 191 -12.34 18.60 35.08
N GLU A 192 -12.34 19.89 35.43
CA GLU A 192 -11.24 20.81 35.04
C GLU A 192 -9.91 20.42 35.71
N ALA A 193 -9.96 20.08 37.00
CA ALA A 193 -8.80 19.59 37.74
C ALA A 193 -8.25 18.26 37.17
N TYR A 194 -9.15 17.35 36.76
CA TYR A 194 -8.80 16.10 36.10
C TYR A 194 -8.11 16.35 34.76
N LEU A 195 -8.69 17.17 33.87
CA LEU A 195 -8.11 17.52 32.57
C LEU A 195 -6.69 18.09 32.71
N LYS A 196 -6.51 19.04 33.63
CA LYS A 196 -5.20 19.63 33.92
C LYS A 196 -4.20 18.58 34.39
N ARG A 197 -4.59 17.73 35.35
CA ARG A 197 -3.75 16.64 35.87
C ARG A 197 -3.33 15.66 34.76
N THR A 198 -4.25 15.28 33.88
CA THR A 198 -3.98 14.35 32.78
C THR A 198 -3.03 14.95 31.74
N MET A 199 -3.15 16.24 31.43
CA MET A 199 -2.18 16.95 30.60
C MET A 199 -0.81 17.14 31.28
N ASP A 200 -0.78 17.44 32.58
CA ASP A 200 0.47 17.54 33.36
C ASP A 200 1.20 16.19 33.42
N GLN A 201 0.47 15.06 33.50
CA GLN A 201 1.02 13.71 33.38
C GLN A 201 1.63 13.45 31.99
N ALA A 202 0.95 13.89 30.91
CA ALA A 202 1.46 13.79 29.55
C ALA A 202 2.81 14.49 29.40
N LYS A 203 2.91 15.70 29.97
CA LYS A 203 4.15 16.48 30.00
C LYS A 203 5.23 15.79 30.84
N GLN A 204 4.91 15.32 32.04
CA GLN A 204 5.88 14.61 32.90
C GLN A 204 6.43 13.35 32.23
N MET A 205 5.61 12.63 31.46
CA MET A 205 6.02 11.48 30.65
C MET A 205 6.99 11.90 29.54
N LEU A 206 6.70 12.98 28.81
CA LEU A 206 7.59 13.55 27.78
C LEU A 206 8.92 14.02 28.39
N ASP A 207 8.88 14.76 29.50
CA ASP A 207 10.06 15.23 30.24
C ASP A 207 10.87 14.06 30.85
N HIS A 208 10.24 12.92 31.14
CA HIS A 208 10.93 11.70 31.57
C HIS A 208 11.62 11.02 30.39
N VAL A 209 10.95 10.85 29.25
CA VAL A 209 11.56 10.32 28.01
C VAL A 209 12.74 11.19 27.56
N GLY A 210 12.60 12.52 27.63
CA GLY A 210 13.69 13.46 27.37
C GLY A 210 14.91 13.24 28.27
N ARG A 211 14.71 12.99 29.57
CA ARG A 211 15.82 12.68 30.50
C ARG A 211 16.43 11.30 30.28
N LEU A 212 15.61 10.26 30.11
CA LEU A 212 16.06 8.91 29.73
C LEU A 212 16.97 8.95 28.50
N SER A 213 16.66 9.85 27.54
CA SER A 213 17.44 10.00 26.32
C SER A 213 18.84 10.61 26.50
N ALA A 214 19.10 11.29 27.62
CA ALA A 214 20.43 11.79 27.99
C ALA A 214 21.26 10.77 28.80
N GLU A 215 20.60 9.78 29.40
CA GLU A 215 21.21 8.87 30.39
C GLU A 215 21.46 7.44 29.84
N ILE A 216 20.82 7.07 28.73
CA ILE A 216 20.81 5.70 28.17
C ILE A 216 21.48 5.64 26.79
N THR A 217 22.24 4.57 26.54
CA THR A 217 23.00 4.35 25.28
C THR A 217 22.12 4.21 24.03
N ASP A 218 20.88 3.73 24.18
CA ASP A 218 19.89 3.59 23.10
C ASP A 218 18.52 4.17 23.56
N PRO A 219 18.34 5.50 23.44
CA PRO A 219 17.13 6.19 23.87
C PRO A 219 15.85 5.74 23.16
N GLU A 220 15.91 5.59 21.83
CA GLU A 220 14.73 5.31 21.02
C GLU A 220 14.17 3.91 21.33
N ARG A 221 15.06 2.92 21.53
CA ARG A 221 14.64 1.58 21.96
C ARG A 221 14.06 1.56 23.38
N ALA A 222 14.64 2.31 24.31
CA ALA A 222 14.13 2.41 25.67
C ALA A 222 12.73 3.06 25.71
N ALA A 223 12.54 4.16 24.96
CA ALA A 223 11.24 4.80 24.79
C ALA A 223 10.22 3.86 24.11
N ALA A 224 10.60 3.20 23.01
CA ALA A 224 9.73 2.25 22.32
C ALA A 224 9.26 1.11 23.23
N ALA A 225 10.15 0.54 24.06
CA ALA A 225 9.79 -0.49 25.03
C ALA A 225 8.83 0.03 26.12
N LEU A 226 9.06 1.24 26.63
CA LEU A 226 8.18 1.90 27.61
C LEU A 226 6.77 2.12 27.06
N PHE A 227 6.66 2.69 25.85
CA PHE A 227 5.35 2.97 25.23
C PHE A 227 4.63 1.70 24.76
N MET A 228 5.37 0.66 24.35
CA MET A 228 4.79 -0.65 24.06
C MET A 228 4.20 -1.30 25.32
N ALA A 229 4.93 -1.27 26.45
CA ALA A 229 4.41 -1.75 27.74
C ALA A 229 3.19 -0.93 28.21
N HIS A 230 3.21 0.39 28.04
CA HIS A 230 2.04 1.25 28.31
C HIS A 230 0.85 0.87 27.43
N ARG A 231 1.03 0.66 26.13
CA ARG A 231 -0.05 0.21 25.24
C ARG A 231 -0.61 -1.15 25.65
N HIS A 232 0.24 -2.13 25.97
CA HIS A 232 -0.22 -3.44 26.40
C HIS A 232 -1.10 -3.34 27.66
N MET A 233 -0.65 -2.56 28.66
CA MET A 233 -1.44 -2.27 29.86
C MET A 233 -2.80 -1.64 29.54
N ILE A 234 -2.84 -0.64 28.65
CA ILE A 234 -4.09 0.01 28.22
C ILE A 234 -5.03 -0.97 27.50
N GLU A 235 -4.53 -1.81 26.60
CA GLU A 235 -5.36 -2.80 25.89
C GLU A 235 -5.87 -3.91 26.83
N GLU A 236 -5.07 -4.35 27.80
CA GLU A 236 -5.52 -5.26 28.87
C GLU A 236 -6.60 -4.63 29.76
N ILE A 237 -6.45 -3.36 30.16
CA ILE A 237 -7.46 -2.62 30.92
C ILE A 237 -8.75 -2.45 30.10
N LYS A 238 -8.66 -2.13 28.81
CA LYS A 238 -9.83 -2.06 27.90
C LYS A 238 -10.54 -3.41 27.81
N LEU A 239 -9.80 -4.50 27.65
CA LEU A 239 -10.36 -5.86 27.60
C LEU A 239 -11.06 -6.21 28.92
N LEU A 240 -10.41 -5.98 30.06
CA LEU A 240 -10.98 -6.20 31.39
C LEU A 240 -12.25 -5.36 31.60
N HIS A 241 -12.24 -4.09 31.18
CA HIS A 241 -13.42 -3.23 31.27
C HIS A 241 -14.58 -3.73 30.39
N ARG A 242 -14.30 -4.15 29.14
CA ARG A 242 -15.31 -4.74 28.25
C ARG A 242 -15.87 -6.05 28.80
N TYR A 243 -15.01 -6.90 29.36
CA TYR A 243 -15.40 -8.16 29.99
C TYR A 243 -16.29 -7.93 31.23
N ASN A 244 -15.88 -7.03 32.14
CA ASN A 244 -16.64 -6.72 33.36
C ASN A 244 -17.97 -5.98 33.11
N ASN A 245 -18.14 -5.35 31.94
CA ASN A 245 -19.35 -4.65 31.54
C ASN A 245 -20.06 -5.32 30.35
N ALA A 246 -19.86 -6.62 30.13
CA ALA A 246 -20.42 -7.34 28.98
C ALA A 246 -21.97 -7.28 28.92
N ASP A 247 -22.64 -7.19 30.06
CA ASP A 247 -24.11 -7.06 30.16
C ASP A 247 -24.63 -5.65 29.81
N LYS A 248 -23.74 -4.64 29.78
CA LYS A 248 -24.04 -3.24 29.47
C LYS A 248 -22.91 -2.63 28.63
N PRO A 249 -22.71 -3.12 27.40
CA PRO A 249 -21.66 -2.60 26.55
C PRO A 249 -21.90 -1.12 26.24
N ILE A 250 -20.82 -0.35 26.15
CA ILE A 250 -20.88 1.00 25.60
C ILE A 250 -21.27 0.85 24.12
N GLU A 251 -22.22 1.66 23.68
CA GLU A 251 -22.72 1.68 22.31
C GLU A 251 -21.57 1.98 21.31
N ALA A 252 -21.64 1.45 20.10
CA ALA A 252 -20.49 1.31 19.21
C ALA A 252 -19.93 2.65 18.73
N ASN A 253 -20.78 3.57 18.27
CA ASN A 253 -20.35 4.87 17.77
C ASN A 253 -19.82 5.74 18.92
N ARG A 254 -20.44 5.67 20.11
CA ARG A 254 -19.90 6.29 21.33
C ARG A 254 -18.55 5.70 21.73
N ALA A 255 -18.38 4.37 21.68
CA ALA A 255 -17.12 3.72 22.01
C ALA A 255 -15.99 4.13 21.05
N PHE A 256 -16.30 4.21 19.75
CA PHE A 256 -15.41 4.71 18.71
C PHE A 256 -14.89 6.13 19.04
N VAL A 257 -15.81 7.08 19.26
CA VAL A 257 -15.47 8.49 19.51
C VAL A 257 -14.79 8.70 20.86
N LEU A 258 -15.12 7.94 21.91
CA LEU A 258 -14.63 8.18 23.27
C LEU A 258 -13.32 7.44 23.64
N PHE A 259 -13.00 6.32 22.98
CA PHE A 259 -11.92 5.42 23.43
C PHE A 259 -11.01 4.88 22.31
N GLU A 260 -11.54 4.66 21.11
CA GLU A 260 -10.79 4.04 20.01
C GLU A 260 -10.06 5.09 19.15
N PHE A 261 -10.69 6.26 18.99
CA PHE A 261 -10.23 7.35 18.14
C PHE A 261 -8.73 7.70 18.23
N PRO A 262 -8.08 7.83 19.41
CA PRO A 262 -6.67 8.25 19.47
C PRO A 262 -5.71 7.24 18.85
N ASN A 263 -5.89 5.94 19.13
CA ASN A 263 -5.01 4.88 18.64
C ASN A 263 -5.23 4.65 17.14
N GLU A 264 -6.49 4.65 16.71
CA GLU A 264 -6.82 4.44 15.30
C GLU A 264 -6.44 5.65 14.44
N TYR A 265 -6.55 6.89 14.96
CA TYR A 265 -6.09 8.09 14.24
C TYR A 265 -4.62 7.98 13.83
N VAL A 266 -3.72 7.58 14.74
CA VAL A 266 -2.29 7.42 14.41
C VAL A 266 -2.08 6.35 13.33
N THR A 267 -2.87 5.28 13.36
CA THR A 267 -2.87 4.23 12.32
C THR A 267 -3.39 4.75 10.98
N LYS A 268 -4.36 5.68 11.00
CA LYS A 268 -4.91 6.28 9.78
C LYS A 268 -4.08 7.42 9.23
N LEU A 269 -3.25 8.11 10.03
CA LEU A 269 -2.27 9.06 9.52
C LEU A 269 -1.40 8.46 8.41
N GLU A 270 -1.03 7.17 8.52
CA GLU A 270 -0.25 6.46 7.50
C GLU A 270 -0.87 6.52 6.09
N THR A 271 -2.21 6.61 6.01
CA THR A 271 -2.92 6.69 4.73
C THR A 271 -2.72 8.04 4.05
N LEU A 272 -2.30 9.10 4.76
CA LEU A 272 -1.93 10.39 4.18
C LEU A 272 -0.53 10.38 3.56
N ALA A 273 0.36 9.56 4.13
CA ALA A 273 1.74 9.51 3.68
C ALA A 273 1.83 8.83 2.30
N TYR A 274 1.40 7.57 2.23
CA TYR A 274 1.59 6.73 1.04
C TYR A 274 0.28 6.13 0.53
N PRO A 275 0.13 5.95 -0.79
CA PRO A 275 -1.04 5.34 -1.38
C PRO A 275 -1.22 3.90 -0.92
N ASP A 276 -2.47 3.45 -1.00
CA ASP A 276 -2.83 2.05 -0.95
C ASP A 276 -2.16 1.31 -2.11
N TRP A 277 -1.70 0.09 -1.85
CA TRP A 277 -0.92 -0.68 -2.80
C TRP A 277 -1.45 -2.10 -2.90
N TYR A 278 -1.29 -2.68 -4.10
CA TYR A 278 -1.76 -4.02 -4.41
C TYR A 278 -0.69 -4.73 -5.22
N THR A 279 -0.52 -6.03 -5.03
CA THR A 279 0.57 -6.76 -5.67
C THR A 279 0.16 -8.07 -6.34
N ALA A 280 0.83 -8.36 -7.44
CA ALA A 280 0.76 -9.64 -8.14
C ALA A 280 2.14 -10.30 -8.04
N CYS A 281 2.23 -11.31 -7.17
CA CYS A 281 3.46 -12.06 -6.88
C CYS A 281 3.76 -13.11 -7.97
N PHE A 282 5.04 -13.27 -8.26
CA PHE A 282 5.65 -14.28 -9.13
C PHE A 282 6.97 -14.73 -8.49
N MET A 283 7.49 -15.90 -8.85
CA MET A 283 8.76 -16.43 -8.33
C MET A 283 9.81 -16.47 -9.45
N LYS A 284 11.10 -16.31 -9.11
CA LYS A 284 12.22 -16.54 -10.05
C LYS A 284 12.43 -18.01 -10.39
N GLU A 285 11.97 -18.93 -9.54
CA GLU A 285 12.07 -20.38 -9.76
C GLU A 285 10.84 -21.13 -9.23
N CYS A 286 10.73 -22.42 -9.53
CA CYS A 286 9.60 -23.26 -9.13
C CYS A 286 10.02 -24.65 -8.58
N ARG A 287 11.25 -24.76 -8.06
CA ARG A 287 11.82 -26.03 -7.57
C ARG A 287 11.65 -26.28 -6.07
N ASP A 288 11.39 -25.21 -5.31
CA ASP A 288 11.25 -25.29 -3.85
C ASP A 288 9.97 -26.04 -3.45
N SER A 289 10.10 -26.99 -2.52
CA SER A 289 8.97 -27.83 -2.09
C SER A 289 8.00 -27.10 -1.17
N SER A 290 8.46 -26.11 -0.41
CA SER A 290 7.62 -25.29 0.47
C SER A 290 6.69 -24.39 -0.34
N VAL A 291 7.19 -23.80 -1.43
CA VAL A 291 6.37 -23.03 -2.40
C VAL A 291 5.27 -23.89 -3.03
N TRP A 292 5.58 -25.14 -3.42
CA TRP A 292 4.54 -26.06 -3.89
C TRP A 292 3.58 -26.54 -2.78
N GLY A 293 4.03 -26.56 -1.53
CA GLY A 293 3.20 -26.86 -0.37
C GLY A 293 2.18 -25.75 -0.08
N SER A 294 2.64 -24.49 -0.02
CA SER A 294 1.82 -23.31 0.30
C SER A 294 1.07 -22.78 -0.93
N TYR A 295 1.76 -22.11 -1.85
CA TYR A 295 1.17 -21.50 -3.05
C TYR A 295 0.75 -22.54 -4.09
N GLY A 296 1.37 -23.72 -4.07
CA GLY A 296 1.02 -24.86 -4.91
C GLY A 296 -0.15 -25.71 -4.40
N ASP A 297 -0.90 -25.26 -3.39
CA ASP A 297 -2.11 -25.91 -2.86
C ASP A 297 -1.86 -27.39 -2.52
N ASN A 298 -0.88 -27.64 -1.64
CA ASN A 298 -0.39 -28.97 -1.29
C ASN A 298 -0.01 -29.83 -2.51
N HIS A 299 0.71 -29.23 -3.46
CA HIS A 299 1.14 -29.79 -4.75
C HIS A 299 0.00 -30.17 -5.73
N THR A 300 -1.25 -29.71 -5.51
CA THR A 300 -2.38 -29.95 -6.42
C THR A 300 -2.55 -28.87 -7.50
N ALA A 301 -2.07 -27.65 -7.24
CA ALA A 301 -2.14 -26.50 -8.14
C ALA A 301 -1.41 -26.69 -9.48
N ALA A 302 -1.55 -25.71 -10.37
CA ALA A 302 -0.68 -25.54 -11.52
C ALA A 302 0.15 -24.26 -11.40
N CYS A 303 1.35 -24.26 -11.97
CA CYS A 303 2.22 -23.09 -12.05
C CYS A 303 2.28 -22.58 -13.49
N LEU A 304 1.89 -21.33 -13.69
CA LEU A 304 1.94 -20.63 -14.97
C LEU A 304 3.37 -20.11 -15.22
N VAL A 305 3.90 -20.33 -16.41
CA VAL A 305 5.27 -19.89 -16.80
C VAL A 305 5.15 -18.69 -17.72
N PHE A 306 5.56 -17.52 -17.26
CA PHE A 306 5.49 -16.27 -18.02
C PHE A 306 6.84 -15.91 -18.65
N LYS A 307 6.83 -15.72 -19.96
CA LYS A 307 7.87 -15.02 -20.73
C LYS A 307 7.69 -13.52 -20.52
N VAL A 308 8.69 -12.89 -19.92
CA VAL A 308 8.70 -11.44 -19.64
C VAL A 308 9.71 -10.73 -20.55
N SER A 309 9.45 -9.46 -20.85
CA SER A 309 10.36 -8.64 -21.65
C SER A 309 11.41 -7.99 -20.76
N ASP A 310 12.69 -8.21 -21.05
CA ASP A 310 13.77 -7.41 -20.48
C ASP A 310 13.61 -5.96 -20.98
N GLY A 311 13.11 -5.07 -20.12
CA GLY A 311 13.19 -3.63 -20.36
C GLY A 311 14.62 -3.14 -20.11
N GLU A 312 14.94 -1.91 -20.53
CA GLU A 312 16.30 -1.33 -20.46
C GLU A 312 16.99 -1.37 -19.07
N LYS A 313 16.23 -1.64 -17.99
CA LYS A 313 16.74 -1.74 -16.61
C LYS A 313 16.19 -2.92 -15.79
N SER A 314 15.07 -3.53 -16.19
CA SER A 314 14.36 -4.53 -15.38
C SER A 314 13.35 -5.32 -16.23
N PRO A 315 13.03 -6.58 -15.88
CA PRO A 315 11.98 -7.34 -16.57
C PRO A 315 10.61 -6.71 -16.38
N SER A 316 9.71 -6.90 -17.36
CA SER A 316 8.37 -6.30 -17.38
C SER A 316 7.32 -7.20 -18.03
N LEU A 317 6.06 -7.00 -17.65
CA LEU A 317 4.88 -7.64 -18.26
C LEU A 317 3.88 -6.56 -18.69
N ARG A 318 3.38 -6.62 -19.93
CA ARG A 318 2.30 -5.73 -20.37
C ARG A 318 0.96 -6.29 -19.91
N LEU A 319 0.17 -5.46 -19.23
CA LEU A 319 -1.13 -5.82 -18.69
C LEU A 319 -2.19 -4.81 -19.15
N LYS A 320 -3.29 -5.32 -19.69
CA LYS A 320 -4.46 -4.55 -20.08
C LYS A 320 -5.25 -4.15 -18.83
N ARG A 321 -5.33 -2.84 -18.59
CA ARG A 321 -6.09 -2.21 -17.50
C ARG A 321 -6.56 -0.83 -17.90
N VAL A 322 -7.34 -0.16 -17.04
CA VAL A 322 -7.58 1.28 -17.18
C VAL A 322 -6.24 2.01 -17.09
N ALA A 323 -5.90 2.77 -18.13
CA ALA A 323 -4.65 3.51 -18.29
C ALA A 323 -4.84 5.01 -18.07
N GLY A 324 -6.08 5.51 -18.23
CA GLY A 324 -6.46 6.90 -17.99
C GLY A 324 -7.96 7.11 -18.18
N TYR A 325 -8.39 8.37 -18.15
CA TYR A 325 -9.77 8.77 -18.38
C TYR A 325 -9.86 9.81 -19.50
N SER A 326 -10.93 9.74 -20.28
CA SER A 326 -11.29 10.68 -21.33
C SER A 326 -12.69 11.26 -21.07
N SER A 327 -13.14 12.22 -21.88
CA SER A 327 -14.54 12.68 -21.87
C SER A 327 -15.56 11.57 -22.16
N GLY A 328 -15.14 10.46 -22.79
CA GLY A 328 -15.95 9.26 -23.01
C GLY A 328 -15.84 8.19 -21.90
N GLY A 329 -15.15 8.47 -20.79
CA GLY A 329 -14.93 7.52 -19.70
C GLY A 329 -13.54 6.85 -19.72
N PRO A 330 -13.39 5.68 -19.05
CA PRO A 330 -12.09 5.04 -18.84
C PRO A 330 -11.48 4.49 -20.13
N VAL A 331 -10.22 4.83 -20.38
CA VAL A 331 -9.41 4.33 -21.49
C VAL A 331 -8.67 3.07 -21.03
N VAL A 332 -8.89 1.95 -21.71
CA VAL A 332 -8.30 0.64 -21.36
C VAL A 332 -7.24 0.23 -22.39
N ASP A 333 -6.00 0.05 -21.94
CA ASP A 333 -4.86 -0.30 -22.80
C ASP A 333 -3.82 -1.19 -22.08
N PHE A 334 -2.91 -1.79 -22.84
CA PHE A 334 -1.79 -2.62 -22.38
C PHE A 334 -0.61 -1.77 -21.87
N VAL A 335 -0.58 -1.52 -20.57
CA VAL A 335 0.49 -0.76 -19.91
C VAL A 335 1.62 -1.70 -19.45
N PRO A 336 2.91 -1.38 -19.68
CA PRO A 336 4.02 -2.14 -19.11
C PRO A 336 4.06 -1.99 -17.59
N HIS A 337 4.17 -3.11 -16.87
CA HIS A 337 4.40 -3.15 -15.44
C HIS A 337 5.77 -3.79 -15.19
N THR A 338 6.66 -3.05 -14.54
CA THR A 338 8.01 -3.52 -14.19
C THR A 338 7.95 -4.43 -12.98
N PHE A 339 8.68 -5.55 -13.03
CA PHE A 339 8.89 -6.39 -11.87
C PHE A 339 9.89 -5.73 -10.91
N GLN A 340 9.51 -5.67 -9.64
CA GLN A 340 10.39 -5.29 -8.55
C GLN A 340 10.80 -6.54 -7.78
N GLU A 341 12.09 -6.65 -7.47
CA GLU A 341 12.63 -7.77 -6.69
C GLU A 341 12.35 -7.58 -5.20
N VAL A 342 11.81 -8.62 -4.56
CA VAL A 342 11.70 -8.66 -3.11
C VAL A 342 13.08 -8.93 -2.53
N VAL A 343 13.52 -8.06 -1.63
CA VAL A 343 14.73 -8.27 -0.83
C VAL A 343 14.29 -8.75 0.55
N TYR A 344 15.05 -9.68 1.11
CA TYR A 344 14.76 -10.30 2.39
C TYR A 344 15.67 -9.68 3.44
N GLU A 345 15.08 -8.99 4.42
CA GLU A 345 15.82 -8.37 5.52
C GLU A 345 14.92 -8.10 6.73
N ASN A 346 15.52 -8.04 7.93
CA ASN A 346 14.79 -7.90 9.19
C ASN A 346 14.71 -6.45 9.68
N LYS A 347 14.86 -5.46 8.79
CA LYS A 347 14.82 -4.02 9.12
C LYS A 347 13.98 -3.25 8.11
N HIS A 348 12.99 -2.52 8.60
CA HIS A 348 12.21 -1.59 7.80
C HIS A 348 12.90 -0.22 7.76
N LEU A 349 12.75 0.52 6.65
CA LEU A 349 13.21 1.91 6.62
C LEU A 349 12.29 2.79 7.48
N PRO A 350 12.86 3.69 8.29
CA PRO A 350 12.09 4.67 9.03
C PRO A 350 11.53 5.73 8.06
N VAL A 351 10.29 6.14 8.30
CA VAL A 351 9.54 7.10 7.45
C VAL A 351 9.19 8.34 8.29
N ASP A 352 9.74 9.50 7.91
CA ASP A 352 9.31 10.77 8.49
C ASP A 352 7.92 11.14 7.96
N PHE A 353 6.92 11.11 8.83
CA PHE A 353 5.55 11.45 8.49
C PHE A 353 5.43 12.87 7.90
N PHE A 354 6.02 13.86 8.55
CA PHE A 354 5.87 15.27 8.16
C PHE A 354 6.57 15.61 6.84
N ARG A 355 7.48 14.75 6.36
CA ARG A 355 8.14 14.89 5.06
C ARG A 355 7.60 13.95 3.98
N SER A 356 6.59 13.13 4.30
CA SER A 356 6.10 12.06 3.43
C SER A 356 4.62 12.19 3.06
N LEU A 357 3.98 13.35 3.22
CA LEU A 357 2.54 13.59 2.96
C LEU A 357 2.14 13.62 1.47
N GLY A 358 2.58 12.64 0.69
CA GLY A 358 2.53 12.68 -0.78
C GLY A 358 1.17 12.43 -1.44
N ARG A 359 0.11 12.12 -0.68
CA ARG A 359 -1.26 11.99 -1.24
C ARG A 359 -2.08 13.26 -1.21
N LEU A 360 -1.59 14.33 -0.57
CA LEU A 360 -2.30 15.61 -0.52
C LEU A 360 -1.86 16.50 -1.69
N PRO A 361 -2.79 17.16 -2.42
CA PRO A 361 -2.43 18.17 -3.40
C PRO A 361 -1.59 19.28 -2.76
N ILE A 362 -0.57 19.78 -3.46
CA ILE A 362 0.35 20.83 -2.96
C ILE A 362 -0.37 22.02 -2.29
N PRO A 363 -1.49 22.58 -2.84
CA PRO A 363 -2.21 23.67 -2.19
C PRO A 363 -2.81 23.30 -0.82
N ASP A 364 -3.42 22.11 -0.72
CA ASP A 364 -4.03 21.62 0.53
C ASP A 364 -2.95 21.24 1.54
N LEU A 365 -1.87 20.60 1.08
CA LEU A 365 -0.70 20.25 1.88
C LEU A 365 -0.04 21.50 2.49
N SER A 366 0.16 22.55 1.68
CA SER A 366 0.71 23.83 2.15
C SER A 366 -0.21 24.51 3.18
N ARG A 367 -1.52 24.58 2.89
CA ARG A 367 -2.52 25.22 3.77
C ARG A 367 -2.74 24.48 5.09
N ALA A 368 -2.87 23.15 5.05
CA ALA A 368 -3.33 22.36 6.19
C ALA A 368 -2.19 21.87 7.10
N TRP A 369 -0.96 21.72 6.57
CA TRP A 369 0.16 21.14 7.31
C TRP A 369 1.36 22.08 7.47
N TYR A 370 1.74 22.82 6.43
CA TYR A 370 3.02 23.56 6.41
C TYR A 370 2.93 25.06 6.64
N THR A 371 1.74 25.63 6.77
CA THR A 371 1.54 27.05 7.03
C THR A 371 0.75 27.22 8.33
N ASP A 372 1.12 28.19 9.16
CA ASP A 372 0.38 28.54 10.37
C ASP A 372 -0.74 29.56 10.09
N ARG A 373 -1.45 30.02 11.14
CA ARG A 373 -2.49 31.05 11.00
C ARG A 373 -1.95 32.46 10.69
N THR A 374 -0.65 32.70 10.81
CA THR A 374 0.00 33.99 10.52
C THR A 374 0.64 34.06 9.12
N GLY A 375 0.69 32.93 8.41
CA GLY A 375 1.33 32.81 7.10
C GLY A 375 2.81 32.37 7.15
N GLN A 376 3.33 32.02 8.33
CA GLN A 376 4.68 31.46 8.49
C GLN A 376 4.73 30.01 7.99
N ARG A 377 5.83 29.66 7.32
CA ARG A 377 6.07 28.33 6.75
C ARG A 377 6.91 27.47 7.70
N SER A 378 6.53 26.20 7.84
CA SER A 378 7.34 25.17 8.50
C SER A 378 8.63 24.87 7.75
N ALA A 379 9.72 24.60 8.47
CA ALA A 379 10.97 24.11 7.90
C ALA A 379 10.83 22.70 7.29
N CYS A 380 9.83 21.90 7.69
CA CYS A 380 9.53 20.62 7.04
C CYS A 380 9.05 20.78 5.58
N ALA A 381 8.53 21.97 5.23
CA ALA A 381 8.10 22.30 3.87
C ALA A 381 9.28 22.42 2.90
N ASP A 382 10.43 22.90 3.40
CA ASP A 382 11.63 23.19 2.62
C ASP A 382 12.22 21.92 1.99
N ASP A 383 12.20 20.79 2.72
CA ASP A 383 12.66 19.49 2.25
C ASP A 383 11.84 18.91 1.07
N ILE A 384 10.65 19.47 0.84
CA ILE A 384 9.71 19.12 -0.23
C ILE A 384 9.79 20.15 -1.36
N PHE A 385 9.59 21.43 -1.05
CA PHE A 385 9.39 22.47 -2.06
C PHE A 385 10.68 23.07 -2.61
N ASN A 386 11.83 22.93 -1.93
CA ASN A 386 13.10 23.45 -2.46
C ASN A 386 13.66 22.58 -3.62
N ASN A 387 13.29 21.29 -3.68
CA ASN A 387 13.63 20.40 -4.81
C ASN A 387 12.61 19.26 -4.93
N GLU A 388 11.47 19.57 -5.56
CA GLU A 388 10.32 18.67 -5.65
C GLU A 388 10.65 17.36 -6.39
N ASP A 389 11.46 17.39 -7.45
CA ASP A 389 11.83 16.17 -8.19
C ASP A 389 12.72 15.23 -7.35
N ALA A 390 13.70 15.77 -6.62
CA ALA A 390 14.50 14.98 -5.70
C ALA A 390 13.66 14.43 -4.55
N TRP A 391 12.68 15.20 -4.06
CA TRP A 391 11.73 14.73 -3.05
C TRP A 391 10.82 13.63 -3.60
N ARG A 392 10.17 13.82 -4.76
CA ARG A 392 9.34 12.80 -5.43
C ARG A 392 10.12 11.50 -5.66
N LYS A 393 11.40 11.59 -6.02
CA LYS A 393 12.27 10.41 -6.13
C LYS A 393 12.43 9.71 -4.77
N ARG A 394 12.88 10.41 -3.72
CA ARG A 394 13.05 9.82 -2.37
C ARG A 394 11.75 9.21 -1.85
N TYR A 395 10.63 9.90 -2.07
CA TYR A 395 9.29 9.43 -1.72
C TYR A 395 8.98 8.07 -2.36
N TRP A 396 9.14 7.94 -3.68
CA TRP A 396 8.87 6.70 -4.39
C TRP A 396 9.91 5.60 -4.11
N ASP A 397 11.18 5.94 -3.92
CA ASP A 397 12.22 4.98 -3.51
C ASP A 397 11.87 4.35 -2.14
N THR A 398 11.48 5.18 -1.15
CA THR A 398 11.03 4.71 0.18
C THR A 398 9.71 3.93 0.11
N PHE A 399 8.75 4.35 -0.71
CA PHE A 399 7.51 3.60 -0.96
C PHE A 399 7.81 2.19 -1.50
N ASN A 400 8.60 2.11 -2.57
CA ASN A 400 8.97 0.85 -3.21
C ASN A 400 9.72 -0.05 -2.21
N HIS A 401 10.61 0.52 -1.40
CA HIS A 401 11.28 -0.21 -0.31
C HIS A 401 10.29 -0.78 0.72
N GLY A 402 9.23 -0.07 1.09
CA GLY A 402 8.22 -0.59 2.02
C GLY A 402 7.41 -1.78 1.47
N VAL A 403 7.25 -1.88 0.15
CA VAL A 403 6.39 -2.90 -0.51
C VAL A 403 7.17 -4.04 -1.19
N THR A 404 8.50 -3.99 -1.16
CA THR A 404 9.44 -5.00 -1.73
C THR A 404 10.35 -5.61 -0.68
N ARG A 405 9.85 -5.74 0.56
CA ARG A 405 10.55 -6.40 1.66
C ARG A 405 9.70 -7.47 2.30
N LYS A 406 10.37 -8.54 2.72
CA LYS A 406 9.86 -9.66 3.52
C LYS A 406 10.91 -10.03 4.56
N LEU A 407 10.49 -10.67 5.64
CA LEU A 407 11.39 -11.24 6.63
C LEU A 407 12.23 -12.38 6.02
N GLU A 408 13.43 -12.60 6.56
CA GLU A 408 14.40 -13.60 6.07
C GLU A 408 13.82 -15.02 5.99
N ALA A 409 12.85 -15.34 6.84
CA ALA A 409 12.14 -16.62 6.83
C ALA A 409 11.48 -16.99 5.49
N TRP A 410 11.22 -16.01 4.62
CA TRP A 410 10.56 -16.19 3.32
C TRP A 410 11.52 -16.15 2.12
N HIS A 411 12.84 -16.07 2.34
CA HIS A 411 13.86 -15.95 1.28
C HIS A 411 13.77 -17.06 0.20
N TYR A 412 13.28 -18.25 0.57
CA TYR A 412 13.10 -19.38 -0.34
C TYR A 412 12.12 -19.13 -1.50
N GLU A 413 11.25 -18.11 -1.40
CA GLU A 413 10.29 -17.76 -2.45
C GLU A 413 10.95 -17.11 -3.68
N LYS A 414 12.04 -16.35 -3.48
CA LYS A 414 12.73 -15.56 -4.53
C LYS A 414 11.73 -14.72 -5.37
N GLU A 415 10.91 -13.96 -4.66
CA GLU A 415 9.72 -13.31 -5.20
C GLU A 415 10.04 -12.10 -6.10
N GLN A 416 9.19 -11.89 -7.09
CA GLN A 416 9.12 -10.72 -7.98
C GLN A 416 7.70 -10.17 -7.96
N ARG A 417 7.56 -8.87 -7.79
CA ARG A 417 6.27 -8.17 -7.67
C ARG A 417 5.98 -7.29 -8.86
N LEU A 418 4.76 -7.38 -9.37
CA LEU A 418 4.11 -6.24 -10.00
C LEU A 418 3.33 -5.50 -8.92
N ILE A 419 3.30 -4.17 -8.97
CA ILE A 419 2.61 -3.32 -8.00
C ILE A 419 1.63 -2.37 -8.72
N LEU A 420 0.43 -2.22 -8.18
CA LEU A 420 -0.52 -1.16 -8.49
C LEU A 420 -0.62 -0.21 -7.29
N THR A 421 -0.76 1.09 -7.55
CA THR A 421 -0.83 2.13 -6.51
C THR A 421 -2.07 3.01 -6.67
N GLY A 422 -2.78 3.27 -5.58
CA GLY A 422 -4.02 4.05 -5.53
C GLY A 422 -3.85 5.57 -5.61
N MET A 423 -2.87 6.08 -6.38
CA MET A 423 -2.63 7.52 -6.54
C MET A 423 -3.59 8.18 -7.54
N LEU A 424 -3.79 7.53 -8.69
CA LEU A 424 -4.56 8.10 -9.81
C LEU A 424 -5.88 7.38 -10.06
N HIS A 425 -6.07 6.20 -9.50
CA HIS A 425 -7.21 5.32 -9.73
C HIS A 425 -7.58 4.67 -8.39
N ASP A 426 -8.87 4.57 -8.10
CA ASP A 426 -9.34 3.83 -6.94
C ASP A 426 -9.28 2.32 -7.23
N PHE A 427 -8.70 1.58 -6.28
CA PHE A 427 -8.50 0.14 -6.31
C PHE A 427 -9.15 -0.60 -5.12
N VAL A 428 -9.94 0.10 -4.29
CA VAL A 428 -10.69 -0.48 -3.16
C VAL A 428 -11.55 -1.66 -3.62
N GLU A 429 -12.27 -1.49 -4.73
CA GLU A 429 -13.13 -2.53 -5.28
C GLU A 429 -12.32 -3.69 -5.91
N PRO A 430 -12.48 -4.96 -5.48
CA PRO A 430 -11.73 -6.10 -6.00
C PRO A 430 -11.72 -6.23 -7.53
N LYS A 431 -12.81 -5.85 -8.20
CA LYS A 431 -12.93 -5.93 -9.67
C LYS A 431 -11.97 -5.00 -10.41
N SER A 432 -11.64 -3.83 -9.84
CA SER A 432 -10.70 -2.87 -10.44
C SER A 432 -9.23 -3.34 -10.37
N ARG A 433 -8.94 -4.33 -9.51
CA ARG A 433 -7.61 -4.95 -9.33
C ARG A 433 -7.39 -6.16 -10.25
N VAL A 434 -8.33 -6.45 -11.14
CA VAL A 434 -8.21 -7.47 -12.19
C VAL A 434 -7.64 -6.82 -13.45
N THR A 435 -6.46 -7.28 -13.86
CA THR A 435 -5.80 -6.88 -15.12
C THR A 435 -5.68 -8.08 -16.04
N HIS A 436 -5.39 -7.89 -17.33
CA HIS A 436 -5.33 -9.01 -18.28
C HIS A 436 -3.99 -9.08 -19.03
N TYR A 437 -3.36 -10.25 -19.09
CA TYR A 437 -2.10 -10.46 -19.81
C TYR A 437 -2.31 -10.82 -21.28
N ASP A 438 -1.33 -10.50 -22.14
CA ASP A 438 -1.27 -11.05 -23.49
C ASP A 438 -0.94 -12.54 -23.42
N PHE A 439 -1.76 -13.40 -24.04
CA PHE A 439 -1.54 -14.85 -24.08
C PHE A 439 -0.15 -15.24 -24.62
N ASN A 440 0.46 -14.41 -25.47
CA ASN A 440 1.83 -14.61 -25.95
C ASN A 440 2.89 -14.56 -24.82
N ASN A 441 2.60 -13.90 -23.69
CA ASN A 441 3.46 -13.92 -22.51
C ASN A 441 3.34 -15.22 -21.69
N LEU A 442 2.28 -16.02 -21.82
CA LEU A 442 2.18 -17.30 -21.12
C LEU A 442 2.88 -18.40 -21.94
N GLU A 443 4.12 -18.73 -21.61
CA GLU A 443 4.91 -19.71 -22.37
C GLU A 443 4.43 -21.15 -22.14
N GLY A 444 4.05 -21.49 -20.91
CA GLY A 444 3.64 -22.85 -20.55
C GLY A 444 2.98 -22.99 -19.18
N ILE A 445 2.59 -24.23 -18.87
CA ILE A 445 1.99 -24.61 -17.57
C ILE A 445 2.69 -25.85 -17.01
N ILE A 446 3.08 -25.79 -15.74
CA ILE A 446 3.59 -26.91 -14.96
C ILE A 446 2.48 -27.42 -14.05
N PHE A 447 2.02 -28.64 -14.23
CA PHE A 447 1.09 -29.29 -13.31
C PHE A 447 1.84 -29.78 -12.07
N GLY A 448 1.29 -29.53 -10.88
CA GLY A 448 1.78 -30.08 -9.62
C GLY A 448 1.73 -31.60 -9.56
N ILE A 449 2.50 -32.16 -8.63
CA ILE A 449 2.67 -33.61 -8.44
C ILE A 449 1.31 -34.30 -8.26
N LYS A 450 0.38 -33.67 -7.54
CA LYS A 450 -0.94 -34.20 -7.17
C LYS A 450 -2.08 -33.60 -7.98
N THR A 451 -1.82 -32.84 -9.05
CA THR A 451 -2.90 -32.25 -9.86
C THR A 451 -3.82 -33.34 -10.46
N PRO A 452 -5.14 -33.29 -10.22
CA PRO A 452 -6.10 -34.26 -10.76
C PRO A 452 -6.15 -34.27 -12.29
N ILE A 453 -6.36 -35.45 -12.90
CA ILE A 453 -6.28 -35.65 -14.35
C ILE A 453 -7.41 -34.94 -15.12
N ASP A 454 -8.62 -34.89 -14.57
CA ASP A 454 -9.76 -34.14 -15.10
C ASP A 454 -9.45 -32.64 -15.17
N LYS A 455 -8.80 -32.09 -14.14
CA LYS A 455 -8.39 -30.69 -14.07
C LYS A 455 -7.23 -30.39 -15.03
N LYS A 456 -6.29 -31.31 -15.25
CA LYS A 456 -5.29 -31.22 -16.33
C LYS A 456 -5.98 -31.12 -17.69
N ILE A 457 -6.93 -32.01 -17.98
CA ILE A 457 -7.68 -32.01 -19.25
C ILE A 457 -8.44 -30.69 -19.44
N ALA A 458 -9.09 -30.17 -18.41
CA ALA A 458 -9.80 -28.89 -18.45
C ALA A 458 -8.85 -27.72 -18.80
N ILE A 459 -7.69 -27.65 -18.14
CA ILE A 459 -6.65 -26.64 -18.43
C ILE A 459 -6.13 -26.80 -19.86
N CYS A 460 -5.83 -28.03 -20.30
CA CYS A 460 -5.33 -28.29 -21.66
C CYS A 460 -6.32 -27.83 -22.74
N LYS A 461 -7.63 -28.00 -22.55
CA LYS A 461 -8.67 -27.51 -23.49
C LYS A 461 -8.68 -25.98 -23.59
N ILE A 462 -8.67 -25.27 -22.46
CA ILE A 462 -8.62 -23.80 -22.45
C ILE A 462 -7.39 -23.27 -23.22
N ILE A 463 -6.23 -23.91 -23.03
CA ILE A 463 -5.02 -23.58 -23.76
C ILE A 463 -5.12 -23.97 -25.25
N GLU A 464 -5.69 -25.13 -25.58
CA GLU A 464 -5.91 -25.56 -26.97
C GLU A 464 -6.71 -24.53 -27.75
N ASP A 465 -7.83 -24.07 -27.19
CA ASP A 465 -8.71 -23.08 -27.80
C ASP A 465 -8.00 -21.73 -28.00
N LYS A 466 -7.23 -21.28 -26.99
CA LYS A 466 -6.40 -20.06 -27.10
C LYS A 466 -5.28 -20.20 -28.13
N CYS A 467 -4.60 -21.35 -28.18
CA CYS A 467 -3.59 -21.67 -29.17
C CYS A 467 -4.17 -21.68 -30.59
N ARG A 468 -5.37 -22.22 -30.78
CA ARG A 468 -6.10 -22.16 -32.06
C ARG A 468 -6.45 -20.73 -32.46
N ALA A 469 -7.02 -19.95 -31.53
CA ALA A 469 -7.37 -18.55 -31.76
C ALA A 469 -6.15 -17.65 -32.08
N ALA A 470 -4.99 -17.93 -31.47
CA ALA A 470 -3.74 -17.21 -31.70
C ALA A 470 -2.84 -17.81 -32.80
N ASN A 471 -3.27 -18.89 -33.46
CA ASN A 471 -2.45 -19.70 -34.38
C ASN A 471 -1.06 -20.09 -33.81
N ARG A 472 -1.00 -20.41 -32.52
CA ARG A 472 0.23 -20.63 -31.75
C ARG A 472 0.46 -22.11 -31.46
N THR A 473 1.56 -22.65 -31.96
CA THR A 473 1.87 -24.10 -31.95
C THR A 473 2.93 -24.53 -30.92
N ASP A 474 3.56 -23.58 -30.22
CA ASP A 474 4.76 -23.80 -29.38
C ASP A 474 4.51 -23.79 -27.86
N PHE A 475 3.24 -23.78 -27.43
CA PHE A 475 2.87 -23.78 -26.01
C PHE A 475 3.26 -25.09 -25.33
N LYS A 476 3.82 -25.00 -24.11
CA LYS A 476 4.40 -26.17 -23.42
C LYS A 476 3.67 -26.56 -22.15
N PHE A 477 3.54 -27.86 -21.94
CA PHE A 477 3.06 -28.44 -20.68
C PHE A 477 4.17 -29.22 -20.00
N TYR A 478 4.19 -29.16 -18.67
CA TYR A 478 5.15 -29.86 -17.85
C TYR A 478 4.43 -30.59 -16.71
N GLN A 479 5.04 -31.67 -16.22
CA GLN A 479 4.63 -32.36 -15.00
C GLN A 479 5.74 -32.21 -13.96
N ALA A 480 5.41 -31.63 -12.79
CA ALA A 480 6.28 -31.61 -11.63
C ALA A 480 6.43 -33.01 -11.01
N TYR A 481 7.62 -33.33 -10.52
CA TYR A 481 7.95 -34.56 -9.82
C TYR A 481 9.05 -34.32 -8.77
N TYR A 482 9.09 -35.13 -7.72
CA TYR A 482 10.17 -35.07 -6.73
C TYR A 482 11.40 -35.82 -7.24
N ALA A 483 12.53 -35.13 -7.36
CA ALA A 483 13.79 -35.72 -7.79
C ALA A 483 14.60 -36.19 -6.57
N GLN A 484 14.43 -37.46 -6.16
CA GLN A 484 15.07 -38.03 -4.96
C GLN A 484 16.58 -37.78 -4.88
N GLU A 485 17.31 -37.95 -5.99
CA GLU A 485 18.77 -37.72 -6.07
C GLU A 485 19.20 -36.27 -5.78
N LYS A 486 18.29 -35.31 -5.96
CA LYS A 486 18.54 -33.87 -5.87
C LYS A 486 17.90 -33.21 -4.65
N GLY A 487 16.91 -33.87 -4.03
CA GLY A 487 16.18 -33.36 -2.87
C GLY A 487 15.15 -32.26 -3.14
N PHE A 488 14.91 -31.87 -4.40
CA PHE A 488 13.98 -30.80 -4.79
C PHE A 488 13.01 -31.22 -5.90
N ILE A 489 12.04 -30.35 -6.22
CA ILE A 489 11.06 -30.60 -7.28
C ILE A 489 11.67 -30.22 -8.63
N GLU A 490 11.61 -31.14 -9.59
CA GLU A 490 11.93 -30.90 -11.00
C GLU A 490 10.65 -31.00 -11.84
N HIS A 491 10.71 -30.58 -13.10
CA HIS A 491 9.57 -30.68 -14.02
C HIS A 491 9.98 -31.20 -15.39
N ARG A 492 9.23 -32.17 -15.92
CA ARG A 492 9.49 -32.76 -17.25
C ARG A 492 8.46 -32.27 -18.26
N GLU A 493 8.92 -31.91 -19.47
CA GLU A 493 8.04 -31.55 -20.57
C GLU A 493 7.17 -32.74 -21.01
N MET A 494 5.91 -32.47 -21.32
CA MET A 494 4.93 -33.45 -21.78
C MET A 494 4.90 -33.51 -23.32
N THR A 495 6.03 -33.83 -23.93
CA THR A 495 6.28 -33.74 -25.39
C THR A 495 5.32 -34.54 -26.30
N LEU A 496 4.55 -35.48 -25.74
CA LEU A 496 3.52 -36.26 -26.43
C LEU A 496 2.15 -35.53 -26.50
N LEU A 497 1.94 -34.52 -25.66
CA LEU A 497 0.72 -33.70 -25.68
C LEU A 497 0.87 -32.62 -26.75
N LYS A 498 0.24 -32.83 -27.91
CA LYS A 498 0.26 -31.90 -29.05
C LYS A 498 -1.15 -31.65 -29.56
N PHE A 499 -1.46 -30.38 -29.84
CA PHE A 499 -2.74 -30.00 -30.44
C PHE A 499 -2.73 -30.26 -31.95
N LYS A 500 -3.83 -30.80 -32.49
CA LYS A 500 -4.00 -31.02 -33.92
C LYS A 500 -4.59 -29.78 -34.58
N PHE A 501 -3.76 -28.92 -35.13
CA PHE A 501 -4.20 -27.84 -36.01
C PHE A 501 -4.59 -28.43 -37.36
N SER A 502 -5.88 -28.42 -37.68
CA SER A 502 -6.35 -28.72 -39.02
C SER A 502 -5.93 -27.58 -39.94
N GLN A 503 -5.19 -27.88 -41.01
CA GLN A 503 -5.02 -26.93 -42.11
C GLN A 503 -6.43 -26.58 -42.64
N ALA A 504 -6.75 -25.28 -42.70
CA ALA A 504 -7.96 -24.83 -43.36
C ALA A 504 -7.89 -25.22 -44.85
N ALA A 505 -9.03 -25.62 -45.41
CA ALA A 505 -9.09 -26.26 -46.72
C ALA A 505 -8.63 -25.32 -47.85
N THR A 506 -7.40 -25.52 -48.31
CA THR A 506 -7.03 -25.27 -49.70
C THR A 506 -7.54 -26.45 -50.53
N ASP A 507 -8.83 -26.48 -50.86
CA ASP A 507 -9.43 -27.34 -51.90
C ASP A 507 -10.92 -27.00 -52.11
N SER A 508 -11.21 -25.89 -52.81
CA SER A 508 -12.54 -25.66 -53.41
C SER A 508 -12.54 -24.62 -54.54
N GLU A 509 -11.62 -24.72 -55.50
CA GLU A 509 -11.84 -24.15 -56.85
C GLU A 509 -11.88 -25.29 -57.87
N GLY A 510 -13.09 -25.81 -58.07
CA GLY A 510 -13.35 -27.02 -58.86
C GLY A 510 -14.76 -27.04 -59.43
N ASN A 511 -14.97 -26.23 -60.47
CA ASN A 511 -16.08 -26.26 -61.43
C ASN A 511 -17.53 -25.87 -61.01
N ALA A 512 -17.99 -24.79 -61.66
CA ALA A 512 -19.13 -24.74 -62.59
C ALA A 512 -20.44 -24.06 -62.16
N SER A 513 -20.68 -22.86 -62.71
CA SER A 513 -21.82 -22.57 -63.63
C SER A 513 -21.73 -21.13 -64.17
N GLY A 514 -22.01 -20.92 -65.47
CA GLY A 514 -22.23 -19.59 -66.07
C GLY A 514 -23.73 -19.22 -66.07
N PRO A 515 -24.22 -18.32 -66.95
CA PRO A 515 -23.54 -17.50 -67.96
C PRO A 515 -23.75 -15.97 -67.74
N ALA A 516 -23.26 -15.15 -68.69
CA ALA A 516 -23.44 -13.69 -68.72
C ALA A 516 -24.83 -13.25 -69.23
N PRO A 517 -25.20 -11.98 -68.97
CA PRO A 517 -25.39 -11.00 -70.06
C PRO A 517 -24.60 -9.68 -69.76
N GLU A 518 -23.97 -8.98 -70.69
CA GLU A 518 -24.56 -8.09 -71.72
C GLU A 518 -25.63 -7.13 -71.12
N LEU A 519 -25.46 -5.80 -71.10
CA LEU A 519 -24.53 -4.90 -71.81
C LEU A 519 -24.15 -3.70 -70.91
#